data_AF-A0A0C9XDT7-F1
#
_entry.id   AF-A0A0C9XDT7-F1
#
_cell.length_a   1.000
_cell.length_b   1.000
_cell.length_c   1.000
_cell.angle_alpha   90.00
_cell.angle_beta   90.00
_cell.angle_gamma   90.00
#
_symmetry.space_group_name_H-M   'P 1'
#
loop_
_entity.id
_entity.type
_entity.pdbx_description
1 polymer ?
#
loop_
_entity_poly.entity_id
_entity_poly.type
_entity_poly.pdbx_seq_one_letter_code
_entity_poly.pdbx_strand_id
1 'polypeptide(L)'
;MFIIAQHVQYVKTKKRAYVADFQGGTTLLTDPQILTNSDLGHVFSEGNIPAMFQSFETSHLCNRFSPVIPYTLNISSHKRPLLPSKTLVPGINIL
;
A
#
# COMPACT_ATOMS: atom_id res chain seq x y z
N MET A 1 4.66 10.75 -4.48
CA MET A 1 3.90 10.30 -5.67
C MET A 1 3.73 8.77 -5.72
N PHE A 2 4.62 7.97 -5.13
CA PHE A 2 4.63 6.49 -5.30
C PHE A 2 3.67 5.68 -4.41
N ILE A 3 2.99 6.31 -3.44
CA ILE A 3 2.07 5.66 -2.50
C ILE A 3 0.97 4.85 -3.23
N ILE A 4 0.37 5.40 -4.28
CA ILE A 4 -0.70 4.72 -5.04
C ILE A 4 -0.18 3.46 -5.75
N ALA A 5 1.05 3.50 -6.27
CA ALA A 5 1.63 2.34 -6.96
C ALA A 5 1.80 1.15 -5.99
N GLN A 6 2.27 1.40 -4.77
CA GLN A 6 2.38 0.39 -3.72
C GLN A 6 1.02 -0.21 -3.37
N HIS A 7 0.01 0.65 -3.20
CA HIS A 7 -1.35 0.23 -2.90
C HIS A 7 -1.93 -0.69 -3.99
N VAL A 8 -1.80 -0.27 -5.25
CA VAL A 8 -2.28 -1.05 -6.41
C VAL A 8 -1.60 -2.40 -6.47
N GLN A 9 -0.28 -2.45 -6.30
CA GLN A 9 0.48 -3.70 -6.34
C GLN A 9 0.04 -4.63 -5.19
N TYR A 10 -0.04 -4.11 -3.97
CA TYR A 10 -0.48 -4.86 -2.80
C TYR A 10 -1.87 -5.48 -3.00
N VAL A 11 -2.84 -4.71 -3.52
CA VAL A 11 -4.19 -5.22 -3.82
C VAL A 11 -4.18 -6.22 -4.97
N LYS A 12 -3.50 -5.91 -6.08
CA LYS A 12 -3.47 -6.78 -7.28
C LYS A 12 -2.77 -8.12 -7.03
N THR A 13 -1.79 -8.15 -6.15
CA THR A 13 -1.12 -9.40 -5.74
C THR A 13 -1.89 -10.16 -4.67
N LYS A 14 -3.11 -9.73 -4.31
CA LYS A 14 -3.91 -10.30 -3.22
C LYS A 14 -3.18 -10.27 -1.88
N LYS A 15 -2.54 -9.14 -1.56
CA LYS A 15 -1.76 -8.90 -0.34
C LYS A 15 -0.57 -9.86 -0.21
N ARG A 16 0.13 -10.12 -1.32
CA ARG A 16 1.28 -11.03 -1.35
C ARG A 16 2.60 -10.33 -1.61
N ALA A 17 2.58 -9.22 -2.36
CA ALA A 17 3.78 -8.49 -2.71
C ALA A 17 3.48 -7.02 -3.06
N TYR A 18 4.43 -6.14 -2.78
CA TYR A 18 4.47 -4.78 -3.32
C TYR A 18 5.91 -4.30 -3.43
N VAL A 19 6.13 -3.28 -4.28
CA VAL A 19 7.42 -2.63 -4.44
C VAL A 19 7.50 -1.44 -3.47
N ALA A 20 8.65 -1.28 -2.83
CA ALA A 20 9.03 -0.20 -1.94
C ALA A 20 10.36 0.40 -2.41
N ASP A 21 10.86 1.37 -1.65
CA ASP A 21 12.13 2.07 -1.92
C ASP A 21 12.25 2.61 -3.35
N PHE A 22 11.25 3.42 -3.74
CA PHE A 22 11.28 4.08 -5.05
C PHE A 22 12.33 5.19 -5.03
N GLN A 23 13.48 4.91 -5.63
CA GLN A 23 14.59 5.83 -5.80
C GLN A 23 14.95 6.01 -7.27
N GLY A 24 15.66 7.08 -7.58
CA GLY A 24 16.08 7.41 -8.95
C GLY A 24 15.71 8.84 -9.37
N GLY A 25 15.65 9.05 -10.68
CA GLY A 25 15.40 10.33 -11.32
C GLY A 25 13.93 10.60 -11.63
N THR A 26 13.68 11.70 -12.32
CA THR A 26 12.32 12.12 -12.73
C THR A 26 11.68 11.18 -13.75
N THR A 27 12.48 10.48 -14.56
CA THR A 27 12.03 9.63 -15.67
C THR A 27 12.32 8.15 -15.47
N LEU A 28 13.27 7.81 -14.60
CA LEU A 28 13.71 6.43 -14.38
C LEU A 28 13.91 6.17 -12.90
N LEU A 29 13.26 5.12 -12.42
CA LEU A 29 13.47 4.60 -11.07
C LEU A 29 14.43 3.41 -11.13
N THR A 30 15.25 3.27 -10.10
CA THR A 30 16.26 2.23 -9.95
C THR A 30 16.18 1.62 -8.55
N ASP A 31 16.84 0.48 -8.38
CA ASP A 31 17.07 -0.19 -7.10
C ASP A 31 15.81 -0.34 -6.22
N PRO A 32 14.69 -0.88 -6.76
CA PRO A 32 13.48 -1.09 -5.97
C PRO A 32 13.68 -2.18 -4.93
N GLN A 33 13.01 -2.04 -3.80
CA GLN A 33 12.88 -3.12 -2.82
C GLN A 33 11.54 -3.85 -3.01
N ILE A 34 11.55 -5.18 -3.11
CA ILE A 34 10.31 -5.95 -3.12
C ILE A 34 10.05 -6.51 -1.72
N LEU A 35 8.86 -6.25 -1.20
CA LEU A 35 8.40 -6.76 0.08
C LEU A 35 7.30 -7.79 -0.18
N THR A 36 7.42 -8.97 0.44
CA THR A 36 6.44 -10.05 0.29
C THR A 36 5.93 -10.56 1.62
N ASN A 37 4.77 -11.21 1.56
CA ASN A 37 4.27 -11.99 2.69
C ASN A 37 5.26 -13.13 3.02
N SER A 38 5.52 -13.35 4.30
CA SER A 38 6.36 -14.43 4.83
C SER A 38 5.91 -15.83 4.40
N ASP A 39 4.62 -16.01 4.10
CA ASP A 39 4.05 -17.28 3.64
C ASP A 39 4.62 -17.74 2.30
N LEU A 40 5.24 -16.84 1.53
CA LEU A 40 5.91 -17.17 0.28
C LEU A 40 7.35 -17.69 0.49
N GLY A 41 7.88 -17.63 1.71
CA GLY A 41 9.28 -17.93 2.01
C GLY A 41 10.24 -16.83 1.52
N HIS A 42 11.52 -17.18 1.42
CA HIS A 42 12.59 -16.24 1.02
C HIS A 42 12.69 -16.14 -0.52
N VAL A 43 11.75 -15.42 -1.13
CA VAL A 43 11.64 -15.29 -2.60
C VAL A 43 12.52 -14.17 -3.16
N PHE A 44 12.81 -13.14 -2.36
CA PHE A 44 13.65 -12.00 -2.72
C PHE A 44 14.81 -11.85 -1.71
N SER A 45 15.79 -11.01 -2.05
CA SER A 45 16.99 -10.76 -1.22
C SER A 45 16.67 -10.19 0.17
N GLU A 46 17.69 -9.96 0.98
CA GLU A 46 17.62 -9.60 2.41
C GLU A 46 16.79 -8.35 2.72
N GLY A 47 16.62 -7.43 1.76
CA GLY A 47 15.73 -6.27 1.94
C GLY A 47 14.24 -6.63 1.98
N ASN A 48 13.87 -7.89 1.78
CA ASN A 48 12.52 -8.42 1.99
C ASN A 48 12.22 -8.54 3.49
N ILE A 49 11.91 -7.41 4.13
CA ILE A 49 11.74 -7.32 5.59
C ILE A 49 10.28 -7.63 5.96
N PRO A 50 9.98 -8.76 6.63
CA PRO A 50 8.60 -9.17 6.90
C PRO A 50 7.83 -8.19 7.78
N ALA A 51 8.52 -7.56 8.74
CA ALA A 51 7.94 -6.57 9.63
C ALA A 51 7.41 -5.35 8.84
N MET A 52 8.12 -4.92 7.80
CA MET A 52 7.67 -3.83 6.94
C MET A 52 6.40 -4.21 6.18
N PHE A 53 6.38 -5.43 5.63
CA PHE A 53 5.20 -5.95 4.92
C PHE A 53 3.96 -6.02 5.84
N GLN A 54 4.12 -6.54 7.05
CA GLN A 54 3.03 -6.64 8.04
C GLN A 54 2.50 -5.27 8.46
N SER A 55 3.39 -4.28 8.56
CA SER A 55 3.00 -2.91 8.94
C SER A 55 2.32 -2.12 7.83
N PHE A 56 2.25 -2.65 6.59
CA PHE A 56 1.78 -1.91 5.42
C PHE A 56 0.41 -1.28 5.65
N GLU A 57 -0.59 -2.05 6.09
CA GLU A 57 -1.97 -1.53 6.25
C GLU A 57 -2.09 -0.46 7.36
N THR A 58 -1.20 -0.51 8.34
CA THR A 58 -1.19 0.44 9.47
C THR A 58 -0.38 1.71 9.19
N SER A 59 0.68 1.62 8.38
CA SER A 59 1.58 2.73 8.07
C SER A 59 1.24 3.43 6.74
N HIS A 60 0.47 2.77 5.87
CA HIS A 60 0.12 3.29 4.57
C HIS A 60 -0.99 4.34 4.65
N LEU A 61 -0.65 5.59 4.33
CA LEU A 61 -1.60 6.69 4.23
C LEU A 61 -1.95 6.95 2.75
N CYS A 62 -3.14 6.56 2.32
CA CYS A 62 -3.64 6.96 1.00
C CYS A 62 -3.88 8.47 0.96
N ASN A 63 -3.13 9.19 0.12
CA ASN A 63 -3.35 10.63 -0.07
C ASN A 63 -4.73 10.92 -0.69
N ARG A 64 -5.29 12.09 -0.38
CA ARG A 64 -6.59 12.62 -0.86
C ARG A 64 -6.80 12.61 -2.39
N PHE A 65 -5.72 12.45 -3.16
CA PHE A 65 -5.73 12.30 -4.63
C PHE A 65 -6.13 10.90 -5.11
N SER A 66 -6.67 10.05 -4.24
CA SER A 66 -7.38 8.85 -4.65
C SER A 66 -8.85 9.17 -4.98
N PRO A 67 -9.27 9.30 -6.25
CA PRO A 67 -10.53 8.68 -6.59
C PRO A 67 -10.31 7.19 -6.34
N VAL A 68 -10.76 6.74 -5.17
CA VAL A 68 -11.28 5.40 -4.91
C VAL A 68 -10.78 4.39 -5.95
N ILE A 69 -9.65 3.75 -5.70
CA ILE A 69 -9.56 2.36 -6.12
C ILE A 69 -10.45 1.68 -5.11
N PRO A 70 -11.67 1.26 -5.47
CA PRO A 70 -12.57 0.68 -4.52
C PRO A 70 -11.84 -0.53 -3.95
N TYR A 71 -11.54 -0.47 -2.65
CA TYR A 71 -11.44 -1.67 -1.84
C TYR A 71 -12.64 -2.52 -2.26
N THR A 72 -12.37 -3.70 -2.81
CA THR A 72 -13.29 -4.55 -3.61
C THR A 72 -13.54 -4.14 -5.08
N LEU A 73 -12.69 -4.64 -5.99
CA LEU A 73 -13.23 -5.31 -7.18
C LEU A 73 -13.75 -6.68 -6.74
N ASN A 74 -14.95 -6.70 -6.15
CA ASN A 74 -15.78 -7.90 -6.13
C ASN A 74 -16.53 -7.89 -7.47
N ILE A 75 -16.16 -8.77 -8.40
CA ILE A 75 -16.76 -8.84 -9.74
C ILE A 75 -18.13 -9.57 -9.69
N SER A 76 -18.91 -9.37 -8.64
CA SER A 76 -20.27 -9.88 -8.56
C SER A 76 -21.11 -9.12 -7.54
N SER A 77 -22.19 -8.52 -8.05
CA SER A 77 -23.38 -8.02 -7.35
C SER A 77 -23.34 -6.66 -6.62
N HIS A 78 -24.33 -5.84 -7.00
CA HIS A 78 -24.72 -4.53 -6.47
C HIS A 78 -24.98 -4.51 -4.95
N LYS A 79 -24.32 -3.59 -4.23
CA LYS A 79 -24.90 -2.56 -3.33
C LYS A 79 -23.78 -1.86 -2.52
N ARG A 80 -23.79 -0.53 -2.50
CA ARG A 80 -22.78 0.32 -1.84
C ARG A 80 -22.86 0.24 -0.31
N PRO A 81 -21.75 0.09 0.44
CA PRO A 81 -21.70 0.39 1.87
C PRO A 81 -21.43 1.88 2.13
N LEU A 82 -22.03 2.41 3.20
CA LEU A 82 -21.85 3.78 3.70
C LEU A 82 -20.51 3.90 4.44
N LEU A 83 -19.73 4.95 4.17
CA LEU A 83 -18.53 5.26 4.96
C LEU A 83 -18.91 5.71 6.39
N PRO A 84 -18.17 5.30 7.44
CA PRO A 84 -18.36 5.84 8.77
C PRO A 84 -17.78 7.27 8.87
N SER A 85 -18.50 8.12 9.59
CA SER A 85 -18.18 9.53 9.86
C SER A 85 -16.85 9.67 10.61
N LYS A 86 -16.08 10.71 10.25
CA LYS A 86 -14.79 11.06 10.86
C LYS A 86 -14.96 11.47 12.32
N THR A 87 -14.17 10.90 13.22
CA THR A 87 -13.84 11.53 14.51
C THR A 87 -12.40 12.01 14.44
N LEU A 88 -12.22 13.33 14.43
CA LEU A 88 -10.93 14.00 14.59
C LEU A 88 -10.37 13.69 15.98
N VAL A 89 -9.15 13.15 16.05
CA VAL A 89 -8.39 13.11 17.30
C VAL A 89 -7.66 14.45 17.41
N PRO A 90 -7.90 15.26 18.46
CA PRO A 90 -7.21 16.53 18.63
C PRO A 90 -5.79 16.28 19.19
N GLY A 91 -4.75 16.85 18.57
CA GLY A 91 -3.47 17.04 19.26
C GLY A 91 -2.15 16.76 18.54
N ILE A 92 -2.10 16.57 17.21
CA ILE A 92 -0.80 16.42 16.52
C ILE A 92 -0.48 17.68 15.72
N ASN A 93 0.36 18.54 16.30
CA ASN A 93 1.09 19.57 15.57
C ASN A 93 2.28 18.91 14.87
N ILE A 94 2.42 19.15 13.57
CA ILE A 94 3.60 18.76 12.80
C ILE A 94 4.24 20.06 12.32
N LEU A 95 5.46 20.33 12.78
CA LEU A 95 6.36 21.35 12.22
C LEU A 95 6.89 20.88 10.87
#